data_AF-A0A2K3DIF1-F1
#
_entry.id   AF-A0A2K3DIF1-F1
#
_cell.length_a   1.000
_cell.length_b   1.000
_cell.length_c   1.000
_cell.angle_alpha   90.00
_cell.angle_beta   90.00
_cell.angle_gamma   90.00
#
_symmetry.space_group_name_H-M   'P 1'
#
loop_
_entity.id
_entity.type
_entity.pdbx_description
1 polymer ?
#
loop_
_entity_poly.entity_id
_entity_poly.type
_entity_poly.pdbx_seq_one_letter_code
_entity_poly.pdbx_strand_id
1 'polypeptide(L)'
;MLPVERRAPAGRPASAPPLSRAAGLRSSRTSSSATGSALSASHGRAKSVSPRDVACPSLLITNPGSSKLITVENRAADVAVLGSSSLAYASALSLARRGKKVVLLPNLGLTAPRPAAEVLRPLQLTHPDAGIVSLAAESAAYWRGLQAQAAGSGYTVLEDCRTLDLGMVRGGGMAGELLGAMQDATKAAGVRLATLRHEELMGLFPAMKLDNLTTGLMQPDGGVLNKTAAEKLLRSLCERQGVLVRDRVVLRGWRDEGDHFRLRTSGALMPDAVSLFEVEQLLVAPECWPQQAMRLFGAMAEVQVMQSGYLRCDAAASLSKLPVWRSLRMVGGATDDSPADLEVVSGYPAHVSDRDGSRASMKLTTCVAEQPGGPPCRVFDPWSWSPQDSIGGTWTAAHNRAGTLLRGVGPVMVPRGSQLPRLHTSLHVSTPDGWPAVGSIPGVEAGRIVFATAASSRHVQQPTGVDDSSTSTGGSSSDGKAASSASNAAPAGQHSAPSAAQGTDTGASSQPSWLSGPLRDVVLVTDGYSLSPLLAKIATDVVTGGRISEADPSRLEVSRSCLAAATVEGSDPWDGLSLLQSGAAYAKTDEEAQERKEALAKGARLVGGEVDEVAREATEREGPLRKFTFM
;
A
#
# COMPACT_ATOMS: atom_id res chain seq x y z
N MET A 1 -12.53 29.81 -59.80
CA MET A 1 -14.01 29.97 -59.78
C MET A 1 -14.44 29.99 -58.32
N LEU A 2 -15.01 31.13 -57.91
CA LEU A 2 -15.62 31.50 -56.61
C LEU A 2 -14.78 31.37 -55.33
N PRO A 3 -14.39 32.51 -54.69
CA PRO A 3 -13.81 32.53 -53.35
C PRO A 3 -14.91 32.69 -52.28
N VAL A 4 -14.80 31.93 -51.19
CA VAL A 4 -15.65 32.06 -50.00
C VAL A 4 -14.94 32.97 -49.00
N GLU A 5 -15.55 34.13 -48.75
CA GLU A 5 -15.15 35.11 -47.74
C GLU A 5 -15.25 34.53 -46.31
N ARG A 6 -14.19 34.70 -45.52
CA ARG A 6 -14.22 34.50 -44.06
C ARG A 6 -14.57 35.84 -43.39
N ARG A 7 -15.78 35.94 -42.84
CA ARG A 7 -16.17 36.96 -41.85
C ARG A 7 -15.68 36.56 -40.46
N ALA A 8 -14.97 37.46 -39.80
CA ALA A 8 -14.67 37.41 -38.37
C ALA A 8 -15.81 38.06 -37.56
N PRO A 9 -16.19 37.53 -36.38
CA PRO A 9 -16.97 38.29 -35.42
C PRO A 9 -16.06 38.92 -34.35
N ALA A 10 -16.09 40.25 -34.30
CA ALA A 10 -15.62 41.04 -33.18
C ALA A 10 -16.71 41.07 -32.10
N GLY A 11 -16.38 40.60 -30.90
CA GLY A 11 -17.23 40.70 -29.71
C GLY A 11 -16.40 41.17 -28.51
N ARG A 12 -16.53 42.46 -28.18
CA ARG A 12 -16.05 43.05 -26.92
C ARG A 12 -16.97 42.61 -25.77
N PRO A 13 -16.45 42.18 -24.60
CA PRO A 13 -17.24 42.16 -23.38
C PRO A 13 -17.10 43.48 -22.60
N ALA A 14 -18.20 43.81 -21.94
CA ALA A 14 -18.50 45.09 -21.31
C ALA A 14 -17.71 45.36 -20.02
N SER A 15 -17.56 46.66 -19.78
CA SER A 15 -17.02 47.31 -18.58
C SER A 15 -17.79 46.97 -17.30
N ALA A 16 -17.05 46.63 -16.24
CA ALA A 16 -17.57 46.50 -14.87
C ALA A 16 -17.79 47.87 -14.20
N PRO A 17 -18.77 48.01 -13.29
CA PRO A 17 -19.04 49.25 -12.56
C PRO A 17 -18.13 49.43 -11.32
N PRO A 18 -17.95 50.67 -10.83
CA PRO A 18 -17.06 50.96 -9.71
C PRO A 18 -17.76 50.70 -8.37
N LEU A 19 -17.08 50.00 -7.45
CA LEU A 19 -17.50 49.89 -6.06
C LEU A 19 -16.90 51.02 -5.23
N SER A 20 -17.80 51.69 -4.52
CA SER A 20 -17.61 52.82 -3.63
C SER A 20 -16.91 52.47 -2.32
N ARG A 21 -16.14 53.45 -1.84
CA ARG A 21 -15.52 53.59 -0.51
C ARG A 21 -16.49 53.37 0.66
N ALA A 22 -15.99 52.68 1.69
CA ALA A 22 -16.19 52.95 3.11
C ALA A 22 -14.84 52.67 3.80
N ALA A 23 -14.11 53.68 4.32
CA ALA A 23 -14.13 54.10 5.73
C ALA A 23 -14.18 52.89 6.68
N GLY A 24 -13.19 52.55 7.49
CA GLY A 24 -11.97 53.20 7.95
C GLY A 24 -11.74 52.65 9.35
N LEU A 25 -10.52 52.27 9.73
CA LEU A 25 -10.13 52.13 11.12
C LEU A 25 -8.60 52.12 11.23
N ARG A 26 -8.14 52.93 12.16
CA ARG A 26 -6.76 53.33 12.42
C ARG A 26 -5.99 52.18 13.06
N SER A 27 -4.73 52.00 12.66
CA SER A 27 -3.70 51.55 13.60
C SER A 27 -2.39 52.24 13.26
N SER A 28 -1.88 52.92 14.27
CA SER A 28 -0.73 53.82 14.29
C SER A 28 0.58 53.09 14.00
N ARG A 29 1.29 53.58 12.98
CA ARG A 29 2.74 53.45 12.86
C ARG A 29 3.41 54.28 13.95
N THR A 30 4.33 53.69 14.69
CA THR A 30 5.53 54.40 15.16
C THR A 30 6.71 53.88 14.35
N SER A 31 7.23 54.78 13.53
CA SER A 31 8.48 54.68 12.80
C SER A 31 9.64 55.03 13.73
N SER A 32 10.72 54.25 13.67
CA SER A 32 12.06 54.81 13.89
C SER A 32 13.06 54.09 12.99
N SER A 33 13.51 54.86 12.00
CA SER A 33 14.64 54.65 11.11
C SER A 33 15.98 54.72 11.85
N ALA A 34 16.95 53.90 11.43
CA ALA A 34 18.37 54.27 11.24
C ALA A 34 19.08 53.03 10.65
N THR A 35 19.49 53.02 9.37
CA THR A 35 20.81 53.43 8.86
C THR A 35 22.00 53.02 9.72
N GLY A 36 22.92 52.24 9.13
CA GLY A 36 24.35 52.43 9.39
C GLY A 36 25.18 51.18 9.68
N SER A 37 25.96 50.81 8.67
CA SER A 37 27.37 50.41 8.80
C SER A 37 27.77 48.98 9.16
N ALA A 38 28.58 48.45 8.24
CA ALA A 38 29.50 47.34 8.38
C ALA A 38 30.51 47.55 9.52
N LEU A 39 30.99 46.45 10.12
CA LEU A 39 32.41 46.09 10.21
C LEU A 39 32.64 44.86 11.09
N SER A 40 33.58 44.04 10.61
CA SER A 40 34.62 43.35 11.37
C SER A 40 34.26 42.15 12.27
N ALA A 41 34.74 41.00 11.81
CA ALA A 41 34.98 39.81 12.62
C ALA A 41 36.14 40.06 13.61
N SER A 42 35.90 39.81 14.89
CA SER A 42 36.96 39.65 15.89
C SER A 42 36.67 38.43 16.77
N HIS A 43 37.64 37.51 16.81
CA HIS A 43 37.67 36.35 17.68
C HIS A 43 37.63 36.74 19.16
N GLY A 44 36.57 36.34 19.86
CA GLY A 44 36.40 36.49 21.31
C GLY A 44 36.59 35.17 22.04
N ARG A 45 37.76 35.02 22.66
CA ARG A 45 38.20 33.95 23.56
C ARG A 45 37.26 33.84 24.77
N ALA A 46 36.49 32.77 24.87
CA ALA A 46 35.63 32.49 26.03
C ALA A 46 36.45 31.90 27.20
N LYS A 47 36.29 32.52 28.37
CA LYS A 47 36.88 32.15 29.66
C LYS A 47 36.25 30.86 30.19
N SER A 48 37.08 29.94 30.67
CA SER A 48 36.67 28.76 31.43
C SER A 48 36.08 29.17 32.78
N VAL A 49 34.82 28.83 33.01
CA VAL A 49 34.18 28.90 34.33
C VAL A 49 34.04 27.47 34.84
N SER A 50 34.64 27.21 36.00
CA SER A 50 34.53 25.97 36.77
C SER A 50 33.12 25.82 37.35
N PRO A 51 32.50 24.64 37.29
CA PRO A 51 31.35 24.31 38.12
C PRO A 51 31.80 23.62 39.41
N ARG A 52 31.46 24.23 40.55
CA ARG A 52 31.46 23.60 41.87
C ARG A 52 30.18 22.76 42.03
N ASP A 53 30.39 21.54 42.52
CA ASP A 53 29.57 20.78 43.47
C ASP A 53 28.05 20.87 43.33
N VAL A 54 27.49 19.98 42.49
CA VAL A 54 26.14 19.43 42.69
C VAL A 54 26.33 17.97 43.08
N ALA A 55 26.00 17.66 44.34
CA ALA A 55 26.09 16.33 44.91
C ALA A 55 25.20 15.35 44.14
N CYS A 56 25.83 14.37 43.48
CA CYS A 56 25.18 13.17 42.97
C CYS A 56 24.76 12.28 44.15
N PRO A 57 23.53 11.76 44.21
CA PRO A 57 23.23 10.65 45.11
C PRO A 57 23.93 9.40 44.59
N SER A 58 24.63 8.75 45.51
CA SER A 58 25.43 7.55 45.33
C SER A 58 24.68 6.42 44.60
N LEU A 59 25.28 5.95 43.51
CA LEU A 59 24.95 4.69 42.85
C LEU A 59 25.26 3.52 43.81
N LEU A 60 24.23 2.96 44.40
CA LEU A 60 24.28 1.67 45.08
C LEU A 60 24.42 0.56 44.03
N ILE A 61 25.59 -0.07 43.99
CA ILE A 61 25.83 -1.31 43.24
C ILE A 61 25.06 -2.42 43.97
N THR A 62 23.92 -2.84 43.42
CA THR A 62 23.13 -3.98 43.91
C THR A 62 23.46 -5.28 43.17
N ASN A 63 23.30 -6.40 43.87
CA ASN A 63 23.61 -7.78 43.50
C ASN A 63 23.28 -8.18 42.02
N PRO A 64 24.14 -8.96 41.35
CA PRO A 64 23.96 -9.42 39.96
C PRO A 64 22.91 -10.54 39.74
N GLY A 65 21.97 -10.73 40.66
CA GLY A 65 20.99 -11.84 40.60
C GLY A 65 19.53 -11.44 40.37
N SER A 66 19.20 -10.15 40.42
CA SER A 66 17.85 -9.63 40.17
C SER A 66 17.98 -8.34 39.38
N SER A 67 17.86 -8.43 38.06
CA SER A 67 17.75 -7.25 37.20
C SER A 67 16.42 -6.57 37.50
N LYS A 68 16.42 -5.71 38.52
CA LYS A 68 15.26 -4.92 38.91
C LYS A 68 14.93 -3.99 37.74
N LEU A 69 13.83 -4.27 37.05
CA LEU A 69 13.33 -3.42 35.97
C LEU A 69 13.11 -2.01 36.50
N ILE A 70 13.75 -1.03 35.87
CA ILE A 70 13.60 0.37 36.25
C ILE A 70 12.44 0.91 35.43
N THR A 71 11.31 1.14 36.07
CA THR A 71 10.19 1.84 35.44
C THR A 71 10.53 3.33 35.39
N VAL A 72 10.68 3.85 34.18
CA VAL A 72 11.09 5.24 33.92
C VAL A 72 9.88 6.16 33.79
N GLU A 73 8.77 5.63 33.27
CA GLU A 73 7.60 6.43 32.93
C GLU A 73 6.33 5.57 32.98
N ASN A 74 5.26 6.13 33.54
CA ASN A 74 3.89 5.60 33.42
C ASN A 74 3.00 6.71 32.84
N ARG A 75 2.30 6.42 31.74
CA ARG A 75 1.35 7.36 31.11
C ARG A 75 0.07 6.66 30.69
N ALA A 76 -1.06 7.34 30.91
CA ALA A 76 -2.34 6.97 30.37
C ALA A 76 -2.63 7.70 29.04
N ALA A 77 -3.23 7.02 28.08
CA ALA A 77 -3.77 7.59 26.84
C ALA A 77 -5.06 6.87 26.45
N ASP A 78 -5.88 7.48 25.59
CA ASP A 78 -7.13 6.84 25.16
C ASP A 78 -6.81 5.75 24.11
N VAL A 79 -5.89 6.05 23.19
CA VAL A 79 -5.54 5.14 22.09
C VAL A 79 -4.02 5.08 21.88
N ALA A 80 -3.46 3.87 21.76
CA ALA A 80 -2.13 3.67 21.21
C ALA A 80 -2.20 3.28 19.72
N VAL A 81 -1.46 3.99 18.89
CA VAL A 81 -1.24 3.65 17.48
C VAL A 81 0.14 3.00 17.35
N LEU A 82 0.20 1.82 16.73
CA LEU A 82 1.40 1.02 16.60
C LEU A 82 1.79 0.89 15.13
N GLY A 83 2.95 1.43 14.75
CA GLY A 83 3.45 1.39 13.38
C GLY A 83 4.09 2.70 12.91
N SER A 84 4.94 2.60 11.88
CA SER A 84 5.70 3.73 11.30
C SER A 84 5.20 4.17 9.92
N SER A 85 4.11 3.60 9.42
CA SER A 85 3.57 3.90 8.09
C SER A 85 2.89 5.28 8.06
N SER A 86 2.71 5.83 6.85
CA SER A 86 1.81 6.96 6.62
C SER A 86 0.40 6.70 7.14
N LEU A 87 -0.10 5.47 7.03
CA LEU A 87 -1.37 5.00 7.62
C LEU A 87 -1.38 5.17 9.15
N ALA A 88 -0.31 4.78 9.85
CA ALA A 88 -0.20 4.96 11.29
C ALA A 88 -0.19 6.45 11.69
N TYR A 89 0.62 7.28 11.03
CA TYR A 89 0.66 8.72 11.32
C TYR A 89 -0.69 9.41 11.00
N ALA A 90 -1.30 9.10 9.86
CA ALA A 90 -2.60 9.67 9.48
C ALA A 90 -3.72 9.24 10.45
N SER A 91 -3.66 8.01 10.97
CA SER A 91 -4.62 7.51 11.97
C SER A 91 -4.46 8.23 13.29
N ALA A 92 -3.22 8.37 13.77
CA ALA A 92 -2.92 9.11 15.01
C ALA A 92 -3.36 10.58 14.92
N LEU A 93 -3.10 11.24 13.79
CA LEU A 93 -3.57 12.61 13.54
C LEU A 93 -5.10 12.70 13.53
N SER A 94 -5.77 11.74 12.89
CA SER A 94 -7.24 11.71 12.79
C SER A 94 -7.90 11.47 14.15
N LEU A 95 -7.37 10.56 14.96
CA LEU A 95 -7.81 10.32 16.34
C LEU A 95 -7.61 11.57 17.21
N ALA A 96 -6.45 12.22 17.12
CA ALA A 96 -6.17 13.43 17.90
C ALA A 96 -7.04 14.62 17.49
N ARG A 97 -7.40 14.75 16.20
CA ARG A 97 -8.40 15.73 15.72
C ARG A 97 -9.79 15.48 16.27
N ARG A 98 -10.11 14.24 16.65
CA ARG A 98 -11.35 13.86 17.35
C ARG A 98 -11.25 14.03 18.88
N GLY A 99 -10.18 14.67 19.37
CA GLY A 99 -9.99 14.97 20.79
C GLY A 99 -9.47 13.81 21.63
N LYS A 100 -9.05 12.69 21.01
CA LYS A 100 -8.45 11.57 21.73
C LYS A 100 -7.01 11.88 22.16
N LYS A 101 -6.63 11.42 23.36
CA LYS A 101 -5.23 11.37 23.78
C LYS A 101 -4.55 10.19 23.11
N VAL A 102 -3.59 10.47 22.24
CA VAL A 102 -2.95 9.44 21.41
C VAL A 102 -1.47 9.31 21.72
N VAL A 103 -1.01 8.08 21.91
CA VAL A 103 0.42 7.73 21.87
C VAL A 103 0.72 6.97 20.58
N LEU A 104 1.76 7.38 19.86
CA LEU A 104 2.21 6.72 18.63
C LEU A 104 3.55 6.03 18.90
N LEU A 105 3.59 4.72 18.70
CA LEU A 105 4.75 3.85 18.87
C LEU A 105 5.20 3.31 17.50
N PRO A 106 6.20 3.92 16.84
CA PRO A 106 6.54 3.54 15.46
C PRO A 106 7.21 2.17 15.32
N ASN A 107 7.79 1.64 16.40
CA ASN A 107 8.56 0.40 16.39
C ASN A 107 7.89 -0.72 17.19
N LEU A 108 7.35 -1.70 16.48
CA LEU A 108 6.76 -2.93 17.01
C LEU A 108 7.79 -3.93 17.57
N GLY A 109 9.09 -3.67 17.42
CA GLY A 109 10.17 -4.55 17.90
C GLY A 109 10.44 -5.78 17.04
N LEU A 110 9.79 -5.90 15.88
CA LEU A 110 10.13 -6.92 14.88
C LEU A 110 11.57 -6.73 14.41
N THR A 111 12.41 -7.77 14.60
CA THR A 111 13.81 -7.79 14.14
C THR A 111 13.95 -8.21 12.67
N ALA A 112 12.86 -8.67 12.06
CA ALA A 112 12.80 -9.01 10.66
C ALA A 112 13.39 -7.87 9.81
N PRO A 113 14.28 -8.17 8.86
CA PRO A 113 14.77 -7.22 7.86
C PRO A 113 13.62 -6.39 7.27
N ARG A 114 13.89 -5.11 7.00
CA ARG A 114 12.91 -4.23 6.36
C ARG A 114 13.41 -3.82 4.99
N PRO A 115 12.52 -3.73 3.99
CA PRO A 115 12.91 -3.18 2.70
C PRO A 115 13.37 -1.74 2.87
N ALA A 116 14.30 -1.33 2.01
CA ALA A 116 14.69 0.08 1.96
C ALA A 116 13.45 0.94 1.69
N ALA A 117 13.26 2.00 2.47
CA ALA A 117 12.11 2.88 2.31
C ALA A 117 12.08 3.47 0.90
N GLU A 118 11.08 3.06 0.13
CA GLU A 118 10.85 3.57 -1.21
C GLU A 118 10.34 5.01 -1.14
N VAL A 119 11.12 5.94 -1.67
CA VAL A 119 10.85 7.38 -1.51
C VAL A 119 9.68 7.85 -2.37
N LEU A 120 9.55 7.34 -3.59
CA LEU A 120 8.54 7.76 -4.55
C LEU A 120 7.55 6.63 -4.80
N ARG A 121 6.26 6.89 -4.64
CA ARG A 121 5.15 5.93 -4.78
C ARG A 121 4.15 6.50 -5.80
N PRO A 122 3.55 5.72 -6.71
CA PRO A 122 2.63 6.25 -7.68
C PRO A 122 1.24 6.44 -7.05
N LEU A 123 0.57 7.55 -7.34
CA LEU A 123 -0.84 7.77 -7.04
C LEU A 123 -1.65 7.42 -8.28
N GLN A 124 -2.06 6.15 -8.39
CA GLN A 124 -2.86 5.63 -9.50
C GLN A 124 -4.33 5.53 -9.10
N LEU A 125 -5.22 6.00 -9.96
CA LEU A 125 -6.68 5.94 -9.76
C LEU A 125 -7.37 4.92 -10.66
N THR A 126 -6.61 4.12 -11.40
CA THR A 126 -7.13 3.15 -12.37
C THR A 126 -6.95 1.74 -11.84
N HIS A 127 -8.05 1.01 -11.74
CA HIS A 127 -8.10 -0.35 -11.22
C HIS A 127 -9.29 -1.10 -11.86
N PRO A 128 -9.25 -2.43 -12.08
CA PRO A 128 -10.38 -3.19 -12.63
C PRO A 128 -11.58 -3.30 -11.67
N ASP A 129 -11.43 -2.89 -10.41
CA ASP A 129 -12.51 -2.82 -9.41
C ASP A 129 -12.89 -1.36 -9.15
N ALA A 130 -14.15 -1.00 -9.43
CA ALA A 130 -14.66 0.37 -9.28
C ALA A 130 -14.64 0.86 -7.82
N GLY A 131 -14.79 -0.04 -6.86
CA GLY A 131 -14.74 0.32 -5.45
C GLY A 131 -13.33 0.73 -5.01
N ILE A 132 -12.30 0.02 -5.48
CA ILE A 132 -10.90 0.43 -5.30
C ILE A 132 -10.62 1.77 -5.99
N VAL A 133 -11.19 2.02 -7.17
CA VAL A 133 -11.07 3.33 -7.83
C VAL A 133 -11.69 4.45 -6.98
N SER A 134 -12.87 4.23 -6.40
CA SER A 134 -13.50 5.20 -5.50
C SER A 134 -12.61 5.51 -4.29
N LEU A 135 -12.09 4.47 -3.63
CA LEU A 135 -11.16 4.63 -2.51
C LEU A 135 -9.89 5.40 -2.92
N ALA A 136 -9.32 5.09 -4.09
CA ALA A 136 -8.15 5.78 -4.59
C ALA A 136 -8.43 7.26 -4.87
N ALA A 137 -9.58 7.59 -5.46
CA ALA A 137 -9.98 8.96 -5.77
C ALA A 137 -10.20 9.81 -4.51
N GLU A 138 -10.88 9.26 -3.51
CA GLU A 138 -11.05 9.90 -2.21
C GLU A 138 -9.71 10.09 -1.51
N SER A 139 -8.86 9.06 -1.51
CA SER A 139 -7.52 9.17 -0.93
C SER A 139 -6.65 10.22 -1.64
N ALA A 140 -6.77 10.35 -2.96
CA ALA A 140 -6.11 11.41 -3.72
C ALA A 140 -6.55 12.81 -3.28
N ALA A 141 -7.85 13.01 -2.97
CA ALA A 141 -8.34 14.27 -2.42
C ALA A 141 -7.72 14.56 -1.05
N TYR A 142 -7.56 13.54 -0.19
CA TYR A 142 -6.86 13.68 1.09
C TYR A 142 -5.39 14.08 0.91
N TRP A 143 -4.67 13.44 -0.01
CA TRP A 143 -3.28 13.78 -0.30
C TRP A 143 -3.12 15.22 -0.79
N ARG A 144 -4.01 15.69 -1.65
CA ARG A 144 -4.02 17.10 -2.08
C ARG A 144 -4.33 18.06 -0.92
N GLY A 145 -5.23 17.68 -0.03
CA GLY A 145 -5.50 18.42 1.21
C GLY A 145 -4.25 18.53 2.11
N LEU A 146 -3.49 17.44 2.24
CA LEU A 146 -2.21 17.44 2.96
C LEU A 146 -1.15 18.29 2.25
N GLN A 147 -1.05 18.21 0.93
CA GLN A 147 -0.14 19.07 0.14
C GLN A 147 -0.49 20.56 0.31
N ALA A 148 -1.77 20.92 0.37
CA ALA A 148 -2.19 22.28 0.65
C ALA A 148 -1.82 22.73 2.08
N GLN A 149 -1.91 21.84 3.08
CA GLN A 149 -1.44 22.12 4.45
C GLN A 149 0.09 22.22 4.54
N ALA A 150 0.81 21.58 3.62
CA ALA A 150 2.27 21.69 3.50
C ALA A 150 2.72 22.99 2.82
N ALA A 151 1.81 23.79 2.28
CA ALA A 151 2.15 25.06 1.64
C ALA A 151 2.91 25.95 2.64
N GLY A 152 4.18 26.25 2.31
CA GLY A 152 5.08 27.03 3.17
C GLY A 152 6.00 26.22 4.09
N SER A 153 5.80 24.91 4.25
CA SER A 153 6.71 24.07 5.06
C SER A 153 7.92 23.53 4.28
N GLY A 154 7.96 23.76 2.96
CA GLY A 154 8.99 23.22 2.07
C GLY A 154 8.86 21.72 1.77
N TYR A 155 7.76 21.07 2.18
CA TYR A 155 7.49 19.68 1.84
C TYR A 155 6.66 19.59 0.56
N THR A 156 7.18 18.86 -0.44
CA THR A 156 6.40 18.40 -1.59
C THR A 156 6.01 16.95 -1.35
N VAL A 157 4.78 16.75 -0.88
CA VAL A 157 4.17 15.45 -0.59
C VAL A 157 3.63 14.80 -1.85
N LEU A 158 2.98 15.58 -2.71
CA LEU A 158 2.38 15.11 -3.95
C LEU A 158 2.90 15.98 -5.10
N GLU A 159 3.51 15.33 -6.08
CA GLU A 159 3.78 15.91 -7.38
C GLU A 159 2.61 15.57 -8.30
N ASP A 160 1.83 16.59 -8.68
CA ASP A 160 0.72 16.44 -9.61
C ASP A 160 1.28 16.14 -11.01
N CYS A 161 1.36 14.85 -11.33
CA CYS A 161 1.68 14.37 -12.66
C CYS A 161 0.60 13.38 -13.11
N ARG A 162 0.26 13.39 -14.39
CA ARG A 162 -0.74 12.45 -14.92
C ARG A 162 -0.24 11.01 -14.75
N THR A 163 -1.15 10.05 -14.69
CA THR A 163 -0.82 8.63 -14.84
C THR A 163 -1.31 8.11 -16.19
N LEU A 164 -0.60 7.13 -16.75
CA LEU A 164 -0.89 6.56 -18.06
C LEU A 164 -0.76 5.04 -18.03
N ASP A 165 -1.86 4.33 -18.22
CA ASP A 165 -1.84 2.88 -18.43
C ASP A 165 -1.84 2.58 -19.93
N LEU A 166 -0.89 1.76 -20.38
CA LEU A 166 -0.70 1.37 -21.77
C LEU A 166 -1.02 -0.11 -21.92
N GLY A 167 -1.72 -0.46 -22.98
CA GLY A 167 -1.99 -1.84 -23.35
C GLY A 167 -2.50 -1.93 -24.78
N MET A 168 -2.78 -3.15 -25.24
CA MET A 168 -3.44 -3.35 -26.52
C MET A 168 -4.88 -2.83 -26.48
N VAL A 169 -5.43 -2.45 -27.63
CA VAL A 169 -6.87 -2.15 -27.77
C VAL A 169 -7.70 -3.33 -27.25
N ARG A 170 -8.88 -3.05 -26.67
CA ARG A 170 -9.85 -4.06 -26.20
C ARG A 170 -10.12 -5.10 -27.31
N GLY A 171 -10.20 -6.38 -26.93
CA GLY A 171 -10.21 -7.51 -27.86
C GLY A 171 -8.81 -7.98 -28.30
N GLY A 172 -7.74 -7.24 -28.00
CA GLY A 172 -6.34 -7.59 -28.26
C GLY A 172 -5.73 -8.59 -27.27
N GLY A 173 -6.53 -9.47 -26.69
CA GLY A 173 -6.11 -10.43 -25.66
C GLY A 173 -6.26 -9.92 -24.22
N MET A 174 -5.73 -10.67 -23.25
CA MET A 174 -5.97 -10.41 -21.82
C MET A 174 -5.55 -9.01 -21.36
N ALA A 175 -4.42 -8.49 -21.84
CA ALA A 175 -3.99 -7.14 -21.49
C ALA A 175 -4.97 -6.05 -21.97
N GLY A 176 -5.58 -6.23 -23.15
CA GLY A 176 -6.59 -5.33 -23.68
C GLY A 176 -7.92 -5.42 -22.93
N GLU A 177 -8.32 -6.63 -22.53
CA GLU A 177 -9.51 -6.82 -21.68
C GLU A 177 -9.32 -6.24 -20.27
N LEU A 178 -8.13 -6.38 -19.68
CA LEU A 178 -7.79 -5.76 -18.40
C LEU A 178 -7.85 -4.24 -18.46
N LEU A 179 -7.30 -3.65 -19.53
CA LEU A 179 -7.38 -2.21 -19.75
C LEU A 179 -8.83 -1.75 -19.95
N GLY A 180 -9.64 -2.52 -20.70
CA GLY A 180 -11.09 -2.28 -20.83
C GLY A 180 -11.81 -2.33 -19.48
N ALA A 181 -11.51 -3.32 -18.64
CA ALA A 181 -12.05 -3.45 -17.29
C ALA A 181 -11.69 -2.25 -16.40
N MET A 182 -10.44 -1.78 -16.46
CA MET A 182 -10.00 -0.58 -15.75
C MET A 182 -10.75 0.68 -16.22
N GLN A 183 -10.99 0.82 -17.53
CA GLN A 183 -11.78 1.92 -18.08
C GLN A 183 -13.22 1.89 -17.56
N ASP A 184 -13.86 0.71 -17.62
CA ASP A 184 -15.25 0.51 -17.19
C ASP A 184 -15.41 0.79 -15.68
N ALA A 185 -14.49 0.28 -14.86
CA ALA A 185 -14.45 0.52 -13.42
C ALA A 185 -14.20 1.99 -13.05
N THR A 186 -13.29 2.67 -13.75
CA THR A 186 -13.00 4.10 -13.51
C THR A 186 -14.20 4.97 -13.85
N LYS A 187 -14.88 4.65 -14.96
CA LYS A 187 -16.12 5.33 -15.36
C LYS A 187 -17.24 5.09 -14.35
N ALA A 188 -17.39 3.86 -13.86
CA ALA A 188 -18.39 3.51 -12.85
C ALA A 188 -18.17 4.27 -11.52
N ALA A 189 -16.92 4.51 -11.15
CA ALA A 189 -16.55 5.31 -9.98
C ALA A 189 -16.69 6.84 -10.20
N GLY A 190 -17.10 7.29 -11.38
CA GLY A 190 -17.24 8.72 -11.69
C GLY A 190 -15.92 9.48 -11.80
N VAL A 191 -14.80 8.77 -11.94
CA VAL A 191 -13.46 9.37 -12.01
C VAL A 191 -13.14 9.76 -13.46
N ARG A 192 -12.56 10.95 -13.64
CA ARG A 192 -12.22 11.47 -14.98
C ARG A 192 -11.16 10.59 -15.64
N LEU A 193 -11.38 10.16 -16.86
CA LEU A 193 -10.45 9.32 -17.61
C LEU A 193 -10.47 9.70 -19.09
N ALA A 194 -9.30 9.75 -19.71
CA ALA A 194 -9.18 9.93 -21.15
C ALA A 194 -8.61 8.66 -21.79
N THR A 195 -9.32 8.11 -22.79
CA THR A 195 -8.79 7.05 -23.64
C THR A 195 -8.05 7.69 -24.81
N LEU A 196 -6.78 7.34 -24.99
CA LEU A 196 -5.90 7.89 -26.02
C LEU A 196 -5.54 6.80 -27.02
N ARG A 197 -5.75 7.10 -28.31
CA ARG A 197 -5.30 6.25 -29.41
C ARG A 197 -3.80 6.43 -29.65
N HIS A 198 -3.21 5.50 -30.39
CA HIS A 198 -1.79 5.55 -30.78
C HIS A 198 -1.34 6.93 -31.29
N GLU A 199 -2.06 7.53 -32.23
CA GLU A 199 -1.71 8.84 -32.81
C GLU A 199 -1.70 9.97 -31.76
N GLU A 200 -2.67 9.95 -30.84
CA GLU A 200 -2.79 10.93 -29.75
C GLU A 200 -1.67 10.74 -28.72
N LEU A 201 -1.33 9.48 -28.40
CA LEU A 201 -0.20 9.14 -27.52
C LEU A 201 1.13 9.62 -28.11
N MET A 202 1.37 9.36 -29.39
CA MET A 202 2.60 9.78 -30.08
C MET A 202 2.69 11.30 -30.21
N GLY A 203 1.55 12.00 -30.36
CA GLY A 203 1.48 13.46 -30.37
C GLY A 203 1.76 14.08 -29.00
N LEU A 204 1.21 13.51 -27.91
CA LEU A 204 1.39 14.01 -26.55
C LEU A 204 2.75 13.63 -25.96
N PHE A 205 3.24 12.42 -26.26
CA PHE A 205 4.44 11.82 -25.68
C PHE A 205 5.37 11.31 -26.78
N PRO A 206 6.02 12.19 -27.56
CA PRO A 206 6.86 11.81 -28.71
C PRO A 206 8.11 11.01 -28.33
N ALA A 207 8.44 10.94 -27.03
CA ALA A 207 9.49 10.07 -26.54
C ALA A 207 9.08 8.58 -26.51
N MET A 208 7.78 8.27 -26.54
CA MET A 208 7.30 6.89 -26.60
C MET A 208 7.48 6.28 -28.00
N LYS A 209 7.65 4.97 -28.05
CA LYS A 209 7.74 4.11 -29.24
C LYS A 209 6.66 3.04 -29.09
N LEU A 210 5.45 3.36 -29.52
CA LEU A 210 4.29 2.48 -29.37
C LEU A 210 3.99 1.76 -30.68
N ASP A 211 3.37 0.59 -30.62
CA ASP A 211 2.77 -0.02 -31.80
C ASP A 211 1.43 0.67 -32.12
N ASN A 212 0.96 0.53 -33.37
CA ASN A 212 -0.29 1.14 -33.82
C ASN A 212 -1.54 0.54 -33.15
N LEU A 213 -1.41 -0.58 -32.45
CA LEU A 213 -2.47 -1.25 -31.70
C LEU A 213 -2.48 -0.86 -30.22
N THR A 214 -1.56 0.00 -29.79
CA THR A 214 -1.47 0.46 -28.40
C THR A 214 -2.53 1.53 -28.17
N THR A 215 -3.29 1.35 -27.09
CA THR A 215 -4.18 2.37 -26.54
C THR A 215 -3.72 2.72 -25.12
N GLY A 216 -4.06 3.93 -24.68
CA GLY A 216 -3.69 4.45 -23.38
C GLY A 216 -4.90 4.90 -22.58
N LEU A 217 -4.90 4.66 -21.28
CA LEU A 217 -5.80 5.29 -20.33
C LEU A 217 -5.03 6.35 -19.55
N MET A 218 -5.31 7.62 -19.83
CA MET A 218 -4.69 8.75 -19.17
C MET A 218 -5.59 9.28 -18.06
N GLN A 219 -5.07 9.27 -16.85
CA GLN A 219 -5.71 9.79 -15.65
C GLN A 219 -5.07 11.14 -15.26
N PRO A 220 -5.77 12.28 -15.46
CA PRO A 220 -5.23 13.61 -15.16
C PRO A 220 -4.98 13.87 -13.66
N ASP A 221 -5.74 13.21 -12.79
CA ASP A 221 -5.71 13.36 -11.34
C ASP A 221 -4.78 12.34 -10.64
N GLY A 222 -3.90 11.68 -11.40
CA GLY A 222 -2.82 10.85 -10.85
C GLY A 222 -1.69 11.69 -10.24
N GLY A 223 -0.62 11.03 -9.79
CA GLY A 223 0.56 11.74 -9.28
C GLY A 223 1.71 10.85 -8.83
N VAL A 224 2.74 11.48 -8.26
CA VAL A 224 3.81 10.81 -7.50
C VAL A 224 3.78 11.32 -6.07
N LEU A 225 3.67 10.40 -5.13
CA LEU A 225 3.77 10.65 -3.70
C LEU A 225 5.22 10.54 -3.25
N ASN A 226 5.70 11.53 -2.52
CA ASN A 226 6.96 11.48 -1.81
C ASN A 226 6.71 10.96 -0.39
N LYS A 227 6.93 9.66 -0.19
CA LYS A 227 6.69 8.96 1.07
C LYS A 227 7.38 9.62 2.25
N THR A 228 8.68 9.92 2.10
CA THR A 228 9.48 10.52 3.17
C THR A 228 8.98 11.92 3.55
N ALA A 229 8.60 12.73 2.55
CA ALA A 229 8.05 14.07 2.81
C ALA A 229 6.67 13.99 3.48
N ALA A 230 5.81 13.09 3.02
CA ALA A 230 4.50 12.83 3.59
C ALA A 230 4.58 12.39 5.06
N GLU A 231 5.45 11.42 5.38
CA GLU A 231 5.63 10.95 6.77
C GLU A 231 6.17 12.04 7.68
N LYS A 232 7.14 12.83 7.21
CA LYS A 232 7.65 13.99 7.97
C LYS A 232 6.57 15.03 8.23
N LEU A 233 5.76 15.35 7.21
CA LEU A 233 4.64 16.28 7.36
C LEU A 233 3.60 15.75 8.34
N LEU A 234 3.14 14.51 8.16
CA LEU A 234 2.12 13.88 9.01
C LEU A 234 2.60 13.80 10.45
N ARG A 235 3.85 13.40 10.68
CA ARG A 235 4.46 13.43 12.00
C ARG A 235 4.46 14.82 12.62
N SER A 236 4.88 15.83 11.86
CA SER A 236 4.88 17.22 12.34
C SER A 236 3.45 17.70 12.68
N LEU A 237 2.45 17.28 11.91
CA LEU A 237 1.04 17.54 12.20
C LEU A 237 0.58 16.81 13.48
N CYS A 238 0.98 15.55 13.68
CA CYS A 238 0.70 14.80 14.90
C CYS A 238 1.24 15.51 16.14
N GLU A 239 2.52 15.91 16.11
CA GLU A 239 3.17 16.62 17.22
C GLU A 239 2.45 17.95 17.53
N ARG A 240 2.04 18.71 16.49
CA ARG A 240 1.24 19.94 16.67
C ARG A 240 -0.15 19.68 17.25
N GLN A 241 -0.75 18.54 16.95
CA GLN A 241 -2.06 18.14 17.47
C GLN A 241 -1.96 17.53 18.88
N GLY A 242 -0.76 17.44 19.47
CA GLY A 242 -0.54 16.92 20.82
C GLY A 242 -0.40 15.40 20.90
N VAL A 243 -0.20 14.71 19.78
CA VAL A 243 0.10 13.26 19.77
C VAL A 243 1.47 13.04 20.38
N LEU A 244 1.57 12.08 21.31
CA LEU A 244 2.85 11.67 21.90
C LEU A 244 3.58 10.68 21.00
N VAL A 245 4.48 11.17 20.15
CA VAL A 245 5.30 10.32 19.25
C VAL A 245 6.56 9.82 19.98
N ARG A 246 6.76 8.50 20.03
CA ARG A 246 7.90 7.86 20.72
C ARG A 246 8.79 7.03 19.78
N ASP A 247 9.68 7.66 19.01
CA ASP A 247 10.50 6.92 18.02
C ASP A 247 11.55 5.99 18.61
N ARG A 248 12.07 6.33 19.79
CA ARG A 248 13.23 5.65 20.39
C ARG A 248 12.84 4.49 21.29
N VAL A 249 11.54 4.20 21.39
CA VAL A 249 11.02 3.10 22.18
C VAL A 249 10.61 1.96 21.27
N VAL A 250 10.79 0.75 21.77
CA VAL A 250 10.45 -0.50 21.11
C VAL A 250 9.38 -1.17 21.95
N LEU A 251 8.27 -1.59 21.32
CA LEU A 251 7.27 -2.41 22.00
C LEU A 251 7.94 -3.73 22.44
N ARG A 252 7.83 -4.08 23.72
CA ARG A 252 8.40 -5.32 24.30
C ARG A 252 7.34 -6.30 24.74
N GLY A 253 6.11 -5.83 24.94
CA GLY A 253 4.99 -6.66 25.34
C GLY A 253 3.73 -5.82 25.46
N TRP A 254 2.61 -6.50 25.58
CA TRP A 254 1.34 -5.89 25.95
C TRP A 254 0.52 -6.89 26.76
N ARG A 255 -0.45 -6.40 27.54
CA ARG A 255 -1.42 -7.22 28.27
C ARG A 255 -2.78 -6.53 28.24
N ASP A 256 -3.84 -7.32 28.09
CA ASP A 256 -5.21 -6.85 28.34
C ASP A 256 -5.51 -7.01 29.83
N GLU A 257 -5.81 -5.90 30.50
CA GLU A 257 -6.19 -5.85 31.93
C GLU A 257 -7.72 -5.79 32.09
N GLY A 258 -8.47 -5.98 31.00
CA GLY A 258 -9.94 -6.01 30.96
C GLY A 258 -10.55 -4.68 30.51
N ASP A 259 -10.30 -3.60 31.24
CA ASP A 259 -10.77 -2.25 30.90
C ASP A 259 -9.78 -1.48 30.01
N HIS A 260 -8.48 -1.75 30.15
CA HIS A 260 -7.41 -1.15 29.35
C HIS A 260 -6.34 -2.17 28.96
N PHE A 261 -5.45 -1.74 28.07
CA PHE A 261 -4.23 -2.45 27.70
C PHE A 261 -3.04 -1.80 28.39
N ARG A 262 -2.14 -2.63 28.92
CA ARG A 262 -0.85 -2.19 29.41
C ARG A 262 0.23 -2.53 28.40
N LEU A 263 0.86 -1.52 27.82
CA LEU A 263 1.97 -1.67 26.88
C LEU A 263 3.29 -1.48 27.61
N ARG A 264 4.22 -2.41 27.41
CA ARG A 264 5.61 -2.28 27.89
C ARG A 264 6.49 -1.93 26.71
N THR A 265 7.27 -0.87 26.90
CA THR A 265 8.25 -0.45 25.91
C THR A 265 9.61 -0.26 26.57
N SER A 266 10.68 -0.34 25.79
CA SER A 266 12.01 0.04 26.27
C SER A 266 12.83 0.72 25.18
N GLY A 267 13.85 1.45 25.58
CA GLY A 267 14.79 2.06 24.64
C GLY A 267 15.57 0.98 23.90
N ALA A 268 15.84 1.19 22.60
CA ALA A 268 16.70 0.28 21.85
C ALA A 268 18.11 0.15 22.47
N LEU A 269 18.61 1.22 23.10
CA LEU A 269 19.92 1.29 23.75
C LEU A 269 19.90 0.95 25.25
N MET A 270 18.72 0.91 25.87
CA MET A 270 18.55 0.68 27.30
C MET A 270 17.36 -0.27 27.52
N PRO A 271 17.55 -1.58 27.29
CA PRO A 271 16.45 -2.54 27.35
C PRO A 271 15.84 -2.68 28.75
N ASP A 272 16.63 -2.42 29.80
CA ASP A 272 16.21 -2.52 31.21
C ASP A 272 15.41 -1.30 31.69
N ALA A 273 15.49 -0.19 30.95
CA ALA A 273 14.74 1.03 31.19
C ALA A 273 13.36 0.91 30.51
N VAL A 274 12.35 0.60 31.30
CA VAL A 274 11.01 0.28 30.81
C VAL A 274 10.09 1.48 30.97
N SER A 275 9.31 1.78 29.92
CA SER A 275 8.18 2.71 29.99
C SER A 275 6.88 1.94 29.81
N LEU A 276 5.93 2.20 30.70
CA LEU A 276 4.60 1.59 30.69
C LEU A 276 3.57 2.60 30.18
N PHE A 277 2.70 2.14 29.28
CA PHE A 277 1.56 2.92 28.80
C PHE A 277 0.28 2.16 29.10
N GLU A 278 -0.69 2.83 29.70
CA GLU A 278 -2.04 2.30 29.94
C GLU A 278 -2.98 2.95 28.92
N VAL A 279 -3.62 2.14 28.08
CA VAL A 279 -4.42 2.63 26.94
C VAL A 279 -5.73 1.88 26.79
N GLU A 280 -6.82 2.57 26.47
CA GLU A 280 -8.14 1.93 26.36
C GLU A 280 -8.25 1.10 25.06
N GLN A 281 -7.64 1.58 23.97
CA GLN A 281 -7.72 0.97 22.64
C GLN A 281 -6.36 0.91 21.93
N LEU A 282 -6.21 -0.05 21.01
CA LEU A 282 -5.05 -0.24 20.16
C LEU A 282 -5.43 -0.15 18.68
N LEU A 283 -4.65 0.61 17.91
CA LEU A 283 -4.69 0.59 16.44
C LEU A 283 -3.34 0.10 15.93
N VAL A 284 -3.33 -1.04 15.25
CA VAL A 284 -2.13 -1.69 14.72
C VAL A 284 -2.08 -1.45 13.21
N ALA A 285 -1.13 -0.64 12.75
CA ALA A 285 -0.94 -0.27 11.36
C ALA A 285 0.46 -0.65 10.85
N PRO A 286 0.77 -1.95 10.73
CA PRO A 286 2.08 -2.40 10.32
C PRO A 286 2.32 -2.04 8.85
N GLU A 287 3.53 -1.59 8.56
CA GLU A 287 3.92 -1.30 7.18
C GLU A 287 4.39 -2.57 6.47
N CYS A 288 5.48 -3.14 6.99
CA CYS A 288 6.03 -4.41 6.56
C CYS A 288 5.66 -5.47 7.60
N TRP A 289 5.41 -6.70 7.14
CA TRP A 289 5.12 -7.86 8.00
C TRP A 289 3.78 -7.79 8.73
N PRO A 290 2.67 -7.54 8.02
CA PRO A 290 1.34 -7.46 8.63
C PRO A 290 0.98 -8.74 9.38
N GLN A 291 1.25 -9.92 8.82
CA GLN A 291 0.91 -11.20 9.43
C GLN A 291 1.63 -11.42 10.76
N GLN A 292 2.93 -11.09 10.81
CA GLN A 292 3.74 -11.22 12.02
C GLN A 292 3.29 -10.21 13.07
N ALA A 293 3.00 -8.97 12.65
CA ALA A 293 2.43 -7.97 13.54
C ALA A 293 1.08 -8.41 14.11
N MET A 294 0.20 -9.03 13.32
CA MET A 294 -1.08 -9.57 13.82
C MET A 294 -0.89 -10.70 14.82
N ARG A 295 0.06 -11.61 14.57
CA ARG A 295 0.38 -12.70 15.49
C ARG A 295 0.87 -12.20 16.84
N LEU A 296 1.53 -11.04 16.90
CA LEU A 296 1.86 -10.38 18.17
C LEU A 296 0.61 -10.07 19.01
N PHE A 297 -0.55 -9.92 18.39
CA PHE A 297 -1.84 -9.64 19.03
C PHE A 297 -2.79 -10.84 19.04
N GLY A 298 -2.26 -12.06 18.86
CA GLY A 298 -3.08 -13.28 18.85
C GLY A 298 -4.06 -13.36 17.69
N ALA A 299 -3.78 -12.67 16.58
CA ALA A 299 -4.59 -12.69 15.38
C ALA A 299 -3.81 -13.22 14.18
N MET A 300 -4.52 -13.83 13.24
CA MET A 300 -3.99 -14.20 11.94
C MET A 300 -4.95 -13.76 10.85
N ALA A 301 -4.40 -13.21 9.77
CA ALA A 301 -5.13 -12.99 8.53
C ALA A 301 -4.45 -13.76 7.40
N GLU A 302 -5.25 -14.19 6.43
CA GLU A 302 -4.75 -14.53 5.10
C GLU A 302 -4.31 -13.23 4.40
N VAL A 303 -3.06 -12.83 4.67
CA VAL A 303 -2.40 -11.75 3.96
C VAL A 303 -1.11 -12.29 3.34
N GLN A 304 -0.86 -11.94 2.10
CA GLN A 304 0.35 -12.32 1.38
C GLN A 304 1.26 -11.11 1.28
N VAL A 305 2.55 -11.31 1.54
CA VAL A 305 3.57 -10.28 1.32
C VAL A 305 4.19 -10.51 -0.05
N MET A 306 3.97 -9.56 -0.96
CA MET A 306 4.52 -9.58 -2.31
C MET A 306 5.77 -8.70 -2.38
N GLN A 307 6.79 -9.17 -3.08
CA GLN A 307 7.97 -8.38 -3.36
C GLN A 307 7.87 -7.76 -4.75
N SER A 308 7.97 -6.44 -4.82
CA SER A 308 8.33 -5.73 -6.04
C SER A 308 9.76 -5.24 -5.92
N GLY A 309 10.30 -4.73 -7.02
CA GLY A 309 11.51 -3.95 -6.93
C GLY A 309 11.58 -2.89 -8.00
N TYR A 310 12.65 -2.14 -7.92
CA TYR A 310 12.89 -1.03 -8.80
C TYR A 310 14.38 -0.82 -9.03
N LEU A 311 14.65 -0.24 -10.18
CA LEU A 311 15.97 0.21 -10.58
C LEU A 311 15.93 1.67 -10.97
N ARG A 312 17.10 2.30 -10.95
CA ARG A 312 17.30 3.64 -11.50
C ARG A 312 18.17 3.53 -12.74
N CYS A 313 17.80 4.27 -13.78
CA CYS A 313 18.57 4.37 -15.01
C CYS A 313 18.81 5.83 -15.34
N ASP A 314 19.88 6.10 -16.08
CA ASP A 314 20.08 7.40 -16.71
C ASP A 314 18.93 7.63 -17.69
N ALA A 315 18.53 8.89 -17.85
CA ALA A 315 17.42 9.27 -18.70
C ALA A 315 17.68 10.60 -19.39
N ALA A 316 17.17 10.75 -20.61
CA ALA A 316 17.12 12.04 -21.27
C ALA A 316 16.19 12.99 -20.50
N ALA A 317 16.56 14.27 -20.39
CA ALA A 317 15.76 15.28 -19.70
C ALA A 317 14.34 15.43 -20.28
N SER A 318 14.12 15.09 -21.55
CA SER A 318 12.80 15.06 -22.19
C SER A 318 11.83 14.08 -21.52
N LEU A 319 12.34 13.04 -20.84
CA LEU A 319 11.52 12.06 -20.12
C LEU A 319 10.96 12.60 -18.80
N SER A 320 11.34 13.81 -18.36
CA SER A 320 10.72 14.50 -17.22
C SER A 320 9.27 14.94 -17.49
N LYS A 321 8.88 15.04 -18.77
CA LYS A 321 7.52 15.43 -19.18
C LYS A 321 6.57 14.24 -19.29
N LEU A 322 7.08 13.02 -19.12
CA LEU A 322 6.22 11.84 -19.16
C LEU A 322 5.33 11.79 -17.91
N PRO A 323 4.12 11.23 -18.03
CA PRO A 323 3.36 10.81 -16.87
C PRO A 323 4.08 9.68 -16.14
N VAL A 324 3.60 9.34 -14.94
CA VAL A 324 3.84 7.98 -14.43
C VAL A 324 3.14 7.02 -15.37
N TRP A 325 3.87 6.10 -15.96
CA TRP A 325 3.31 5.17 -16.95
C TRP A 325 3.40 3.74 -16.46
N ARG A 326 2.43 2.92 -16.86
CA ARG A 326 2.37 1.47 -16.61
C ARG A 326 2.04 0.78 -17.93
N SER A 327 2.86 -0.16 -18.37
CA SER A 327 2.65 -0.98 -19.56
C SER A 327 2.17 -2.36 -19.15
N LEU A 328 1.04 -2.78 -19.70
CA LEU A 328 0.41 -4.08 -19.51
C LEU A 328 0.64 -4.92 -20.76
N ARG A 329 1.32 -6.06 -20.64
CA ARG A 329 1.56 -6.96 -21.79
C ARG A 329 1.54 -8.42 -21.37
N MET A 330 1.08 -9.28 -22.27
CA MET A 330 1.23 -10.72 -22.14
C MET A 330 2.61 -11.20 -22.62
N VAL A 331 3.27 -12.03 -21.82
CA VAL A 331 4.54 -12.70 -22.11
C VAL A 331 4.32 -14.22 -22.05
N GLY A 332 4.82 -14.95 -23.04
CA GLY A 332 4.51 -16.39 -23.18
C GLY A 332 3.20 -16.63 -23.96
N GLY A 333 3.13 -17.77 -24.66
CA GLY A 333 1.96 -18.15 -25.48
C GLY A 333 2.23 -18.42 -26.97
N ALA A 334 3.47 -18.69 -27.38
CA ALA A 334 3.73 -19.20 -28.74
C ALA A 334 3.47 -20.72 -28.84
N THR A 335 3.38 -21.41 -27.71
CA THR A 335 3.12 -22.85 -27.60
C THR A 335 1.81 -23.04 -26.82
N ASP A 336 0.93 -23.92 -27.30
CA ASP A 336 -0.47 -24.05 -26.84
C ASP A 336 -0.65 -24.34 -25.32
N ASP A 337 0.39 -24.81 -24.61
CA ASP A 337 0.23 -25.33 -23.24
C ASP A 337 0.73 -24.42 -22.12
N SER A 338 1.41 -23.30 -22.41
CA SER A 338 1.90 -22.40 -21.34
C SER A 338 0.97 -21.21 -21.15
N PRO A 339 0.43 -20.99 -19.95
CA PRO A 339 -0.40 -19.83 -19.68
C PRO A 339 0.40 -18.56 -19.95
N ALA A 340 -0.22 -17.60 -20.62
CA ALA A 340 0.42 -16.31 -20.87
C ALA A 340 0.49 -15.52 -19.56
N ASP A 341 1.67 -15.05 -19.20
CA ASP A 341 1.93 -14.27 -18.00
C ASP A 341 1.69 -12.78 -18.28
N LEU A 342 1.00 -12.09 -17.36
CA LEU A 342 0.91 -10.64 -17.44
C LEU A 342 2.20 -10.01 -16.91
N GLU A 343 2.97 -9.39 -17.80
CA GLU A 343 4.09 -8.53 -17.46
C GLU A 343 3.58 -7.09 -17.25
N VAL A 344 3.93 -6.53 -16.08
CA VAL A 344 3.62 -5.14 -15.71
C VAL A 344 4.91 -4.38 -15.46
N VAL A 345 5.26 -3.48 -16.37
CA VAL A 345 6.40 -2.57 -16.22
C VAL A 345 5.88 -1.14 -16.03
N SER A 346 6.35 -0.45 -15.00
CA SER A 346 6.00 0.95 -14.77
C SER A 346 7.24 1.84 -14.67
N GLY A 347 7.10 3.09 -15.06
CA GLY A 347 8.15 4.09 -15.00
C GLY A 347 7.66 5.43 -14.49
N TYR A 348 8.55 6.13 -13.81
CA TYR A 348 8.30 7.46 -13.25
C TYR A 348 8.84 8.54 -14.21
N PRO A 349 8.36 9.78 -14.11
CA PRO A 349 8.97 10.90 -14.79
C PRO A 349 10.46 11.01 -14.43
N ALA A 350 11.32 11.36 -15.39
CA ALA A 350 12.74 11.52 -15.11
C ALA A 350 12.98 12.75 -14.23
N HIS A 351 13.74 12.57 -13.15
CA HIS A 351 14.13 13.66 -12.26
C HIS A 351 15.47 14.24 -12.70
N VAL A 352 15.50 15.51 -13.07
CA VAL A 352 16.72 16.27 -13.39
C VAL A 352 17.41 16.64 -12.08
N SER A 353 18.68 16.27 -11.92
CA SER A 353 19.42 16.68 -10.73
C SER A 353 20.00 18.10 -10.91
N ASP A 354 19.74 18.98 -9.94
CA ASP A 354 20.21 20.37 -9.99
C ASP A 354 21.73 20.52 -10.04
N ARG A 355 22.49 19.51 -9.55
CA ARG A 355 23.94 19.62 -9.40
C ARG A 355 24.69 19.63 -10.73
N ASP A 356 24.24 18.87 -11.72
CA ASP A 356 24.96 18.70 -12.97
C ASP A 356 24.17 19.23 -14.19
N GLY A 357 22.88 19.59 -14.01
CA GLY A 357 21.97 20.15 -15.03
C GLY A 357 21.73 19.30 -16.29
N SER A 358 22.53 18.26 -16.49
CA SER A 358 22.67 17.47 -17.70
C SER A 358 22.29 16.00 -17.51
N ARG A 359 22.28 15.52 -16.25
CA ARG A 359 21.89 14.16 -15.90
C ARG A 359 20.51 14.14 -15.27
N ALA A 360 19.57 13.49 -15.97
CA ALA A 360 18.31 13.08 -15.40
C ALA A 360 18.35 11.58 -15.10
N SER A 361 17.63 11.18 -14.05
CA SER A 361 17.49 9.77 -13.68
C SER A 361 16.01 9.38 -13.68
N MET A 362 15.72 8.18 -14.16
CA MET A 362 14.37 7.64 -14.19
C MET A 362 14.31 6.39 -13.30
N LYS A 363 13.23 6.30 -12.51
CA LYS A 363 12.91 5.10 -11.73
C LYS A 363 12.03 4.20 -12.59
N LEU A 364 12.41 2.92 -12.66
CA LEU A 364 11.62 1.85 -13.28
C LEU A 364 11.26 0.83 -12.21
N THR A 365 10.01 0.43 -12.17
CA THR A 365 9.47 -0.60 -11.28
C THR A 365 8.93 -1.73 -12.14
N THR A 366 9.21 -2.97 -11.76
CA THR A 366 8.48 -4.12 -12.32
C THR A 366 7.85 -4.92 -11.19
N CYS A 367 6.66 -5.43 -11.47
CA CYS A 367 6.04 -6.49 -10.70
C CYS A 367 5.95 -7.66 -11.66
N VAL A 368 6.74 -8.71 -11.41
CA VAL A 368 6.54 -9.96 -12.12
C VAL A 368 5.50 -10.72 -11.31
N ALA A 369 4.30 -10.83 -11.86
CA ALA A 369 3.39 -11.89 -11.45
C ALA A 369 4.12 -13.19 -11.77
N GLU A 370 4.43 -13.99 -10.75
CA GLU A 370 5.13 -15.24 -10.98
C GLU A 370 4.29 -16.20 -11.82
N GLN A 371 4.98 -17.13 -12.47
CA GLN A 371 4.38 -18.14 -13.33
C GLN A 371 3.21 -18.84 -12.62
N PRO A 372 2.05 -18.99 -13.29
CA PRO A 372 0.95 -19.82 -12.82
C PRO A 372 1.46 -21.23 -12.50
N GLY A 373 1.47 -21.59 -11.21
CA GLY A 373 1.92 -22.89 -10.72
C GLY A 373 3.23 -22.90 -9.92
N GLY A 374 4.01 -21.81 -9.92
CA GLY A 374 5.09 -21.61 -8.95
C GLY A 374 4.54 -21.21 -7.57
N PRO A 375 5.16 -21.59 -6.44
CA PRO A 375 4.83 -20.95 -5.17
C PRO A 375 5.20 -19.48 -5.35
N PRO A 376 4.24 -18.53 -5.24
CA PRO A 376 4.48 -17.12 -5.51
C PRO A 376 5.74 -16.62 -4.76
N CYS A 377 6.27 -15.46 -5.19
CA CYS A 377 7.28 -14.62 -4.51
C CYS A 377 6.76 -14.08 -3.16
N ARG A 378 5.87 -14.86 -2.52
CA ARG A 378 5.51 -14.86 -1.13
C ARG A 378 6.80 -14.95 -0.35
N VAL A 379 7.04 -13.88 0.37
CA VAL A 379 7.95 -13.94 1.49
C VAL A 379 7.23 -14.71 2.60
N PHE A 380 7.50 -16.01 2.68
CA PHE A 380 6.91 -16.88 3.69
C PHE A 380 7.51 -16.62 5.06
N ASP A 381 8.83 -16.43 5.11
CA ASP A 381 9.56 -16.11 6.31
C ASP A 381 10.25 -14.74 6.17
N PRO A 382 9.87 -13.74 6.97
CA PRO A 382 10.46 -12.43 6.89
C PRO A 382 11.87 -12.35 7.49
N TRP A 383 12.31 -13.35 8.28
CA TRP A 383 13.66 -13.37 8.86
C TRP A 383 14.72 -13.93 7.90
N SER A 384 14.34 -14.84 7.00
CA SER A 384 15.18 -15.28 5.88
C SER A 384 15.11 -14.37 4.65
N TRP A 385 14.21 -13.38 4.63
CA TRP A 385 14.07 -12.47 3.50
C TRP A 385 15.36 -11.71 3.20
N SER A 386 15.84 -11.82 1.96
CA SER A 386 16.94 -11.02 1.44
C SER A 386 16.53 -10.24 0.18
N PRO A 387 17.02 -9.00 0.00
CA PRO A 387 16.74 -8.23 -1.21
C PRO A 387 17.31 -8.84 -2.51
N GLN A 388 18.25 -9.79 -2.42
CA GLN A 388 19.06 -10.24 -3.56
C GLN A 388 18.53 -11.51 -4.24
N ASP A 389 17.72 -12.32 -3.55
CA ASP A 389 17.54 -13.73 -3.91
C ASP A 389 16.60 -14.02 -5.10
N SER A 390 15.86 -13.04 -5.64
CA SER A 390 14.75 -13.39 -6.55
C SER A 390 14.58 -12.58 -7.83
N ILE A 391 15.41 -11.56 -8.13
CA ILE A 391 14.96 -10.56 -9.13
C ILE A 391 15.98 -10.17 -10.23
N GLY A 392 17.18 -10.75 -10.26
CA GLY A 392 18.21 -10.37 -11.24
C GLY A 392 17.76 -10.39 -12.72
N GLY A 393 17.03 -11.44 -13.12
CA GLY A 393 16.55 -11.60 -14.50
C GLY A 393 15.46 -10.61 -14.90
N THR A 394 14.54 -10.29 -14.00
CA THR A 394 13.37 -9.48 -14.34
C THR A 394 13.70 -7.99 -14.49
N TRP A 395 14.78 -7.51 -13.86
CA TRP A 395 15.25 -6.13 -14.02
C TRP A 395 15.80 -5.84 -15.40
N THR A 396 16.59 -6.77 -15.93
CA THR A 396 17.13 -6.67 -17.28
C THR A 396 15.98 -6.64 -18.28
N ALA A 397 14.97 -7.49 -18.07
CA ALA A 397 13.74 -7.45 -18.86
C ALA A 397 13.03 -6.09 -18.75
N ALA A 398 12.77 -5.58 -17.54
CA ALA A 398 12.10 -4.30 -17.33
C ALA A 398 12.86 -3.09 -17.92
N HIS A 399 14.19 -3.06 -17.80
CA HIS A 399 15.03 -2.02 -18.40
C HIS A 399 15.03 -2.09 -19.93
N ASN A 400 15.24 -3.28 -20.51
CA ASN A 400 15.13 -3.50 -21.95
C ASN A 400 13.74 -3.12 -22.47
N ARG A 401 12.70 -3.43 -21.69
CA ARG A 401 11.32 -3.06 -21.97
C ARG A 401 11.14 -1.55 -22.02
N ALA A 402 11.61 -0.83 -21.01
CA ALA A 402 11.60 0.62 -21.03
C ALA A 402 12.38 1.18 -22.22
N GLY A 403 13.52 0.60 -22.60
CA GLY A 403 14.31 1.03 -23.76
C GLY A 403 13.62 0.78 -25.13
N THR A 404 12.79 -0.27 -25.21
CA THR A 404 11.96 -0.51 -26.40
C THR A 404 10.74 0.41 -26.44
N LEU A 405 10.17 0.76 -25.28
CA LEU A 405 9.02 1.64 -25.17
C LEU A 405 9.39 3.13 -25.28
N LEU A 406 10.59 3.54 -24.87
CA LEU A 406 10.96 4.95 -24.71
C LEU A 406 12.27 5.29 -25.41
N ARG A 407 12.36 6.49 -25.97
CA ARG A 407 13.58 7.13 -26.46
C ARG A 407 14.30 7.83 -25.31
N GLY A 408 15.60 7.61 -25.19
CA GLY A 408 16.41 8.29 -24.18
C GLY A 408 16.46 7.61 -22.82
N VAL A 409 16.07 6.33 -22.72
CA VAL A 409 16.43 5.49 -21.57
C VAL A 409 17.91 5.12 -21.71
N GLY A 410 18.71 5.54 -20.75
CA GLY A 410 20.14 5.28 -20.67
C GLY A 410 20.46 4.01 -19.86
N PRO A 411 21.75 3.77 -19.57
CA PRO A 411 22.18 2.60 -18.80
C PRO A 411 21.61 2.60 -17.37
N VAL A 412 21.51 1.41 -16.78
CA VAL A 412 21.18 1.26 -15.35
C VAL A 412 22.28 1.94 -14.51
N MET A 413 21.87 2.75 -13.54
CA MET A 413 22.81 3.45 -12.67
C MET A 413 23.44 2.48 -11.67
N VAL A 414 24.76 2.34 -11.75
CA VAL A 414 25.55 1.60 -10.77
C VAL A 414 26.13 2.58 -9.75
N PRO A 415 25.91 2.39 -8.44
CA PRO A 415 26.53 3.25 -7.43
C PRO A 415 28.05 3.23 -7.58
N ARG A 416 28.70 4.39 -7.40
CA ARG A 416 30.17 4.47 -7.39
C ARG A 416 30.74 3.48 -6.36
N GLY A 417 31.65 2.61 -6.81
CA GLY A 417 32.28 1.60 -5.97
C GLY A 417 31.55 0.25 -5.89
N SER A 418 30.37 0.12 -6.51
CA SER A 418 29.73 -1.18 -6.71
C SER A 418 30.02 -1.70 -8.11
N GLN A 419 30.22 -3.01 -8.26
CA GLN A 419 30.24 -3.66 -9.57
C GLN A 419 28.84 -3.96 -10.09
N LEU A 420 27.84 -4.01 -9.19
CA LEU A 420 26.46 -4.36 -9.51
C LEU A 420 25.51 -3.19 -9.24
N PRO A 421 24.46 -3.01 -10.08
CA PRO A 421 23.43 -2.02 -9.82
C PRO A 421 22.79 -2.29 -8.45
N ARG A 422 22.55 -1.21 -7.68
CA ARG A 422 21.87 -1.35 -6.39
C ARG A 422 20.41 -1.63 -6.65
N LEU A 423 20.03 -2.89 -6.48
CA LEU A 423 18.66 -3.31 -6.53
C LEU A 423 17.96 -2.83 -5.27
N HIS A 424 16.78 -2.26 -5.46
CA HIS A 424 15.91 -1.90 -4.38
C HIS A 424 14.65 -2.72 -4.47
N THR A 425 14.23 -3.24 -3.33
CA THR A 425 13.02 -4.05 -3.19
C THR A 425 12.01 -3.29 -2.38
N SER A 426 10.74 -3.57 -2.61
CA SER A 426 9.63 -3.02 -1.87
C SER A 426 8.65 -4.14 -1.61
N LEU A 427 8.10 -4.14 -0.40
CA LEU A 427 7.12 -5.14 0.00
C LEU A 427 5.74 -4.51 -0.09
N HIS A 428 4.80 -5.30 -0.62
CA HIS A 428 3.39 -4.98 -0.71
C HIS A 428 2.60 -6.05 0.02
N VAL A 429 1.41 -5.69 0.47
CA VAL A 429 0.50 -6.60 1.13
C VAL A 429 -0.66 -6.87 0.20
N SER A 430 -1.07 -8.13 0.12
CA SER A 430 -2.23 -8.60 -0.63
C SER A 430 -3.18 -9.30 0.32
N THR A 431 -4.47 -9.04 0.20
CA THR A 431 -5.52 -9.95 0.68
C THR A 431 -5.99 -10.82 -0.49
N PRO A 432 -6.69 -11.95 -0.23
CA PRO A 432 -7.26 -12.78 -1.28
C PRO A 432 -8.22 -12.00 -2.20
N ASP A 433 -9.06 -11.13 -1.62
CA ASP A 433 -10.01 -10.30 -2.37
C ASP A 433 -9.37 -9.07 -3.04
N GLY A 434 -8.13 -8.75 -2.68
CA GLY A 434 -7.40 -7.55 -3.13
C GLY A 434 -7.88 -6.23 -2.58
N TRP A 435 -8.72 -6.26 -1.54
CA TRP A 435 -9.17 -5.08 -0.83
C TRP A 435 -8.26 -4.73 0.35
N PRO A 436 -8.12 -3.43 0.69
CA PRO A 436 -7.46 -3.03 1.91
C PRO A 436 -8.10 -3.66 3.13
N ALA A 437 -7.27 -3.92 4.14
CA ALA A 437 -7.73 -4.63 5.31
C ALA A 437 -7.85 -3.71 6.54
N VAL A 438 -9.07 -3.41 6.98
CA VAL A 438 -9.38 -2.77 8.27
C VAL A 438 -10.39 -3.63 9.06
N GLY A 439 -10.10 -3.93 10.33
CA GLY A 439 -11.01 -4.76 11.12
C GLY A 439 -10.65 -4.87 12.60
N SER A 440 -11.62 -5.30 13.41
CA SER A 440 -11.39 -5.63 14.83
C SER A 440 -10.90 -7.07 14.98
N ILE A 441 -10.02 -7.31 15.96
CA ILE A 441 -9.57 -8.68 16.28
C ILE A 441 -10.71 -9.47 16.95
N PRO A 442 -11.05 -10.69 16.48
CA PRO A 442 -12.02 -11.55 17.13
C PRO A 442 -11.62 -11.91 18.57
N GLY A 443 -12.61 -12.08 19.45
CA GLY A 443 -12.37 -12.44 20.85
C GLY A 443 -12.05 -11.27 21.78
N VAL A 444 -11.92 -10.06 21.23
CA VAL A 444 -11.88 -8.80 22.00
C VAL A 444 -13.16 -8.02 21.69
N GLU A 445 -13.60 -7.15 22.62
CA GLU A 445 -14.69 -6.22 22.35
C GLU A 445 -14.41 -5.42 21.06
N ALA A 446 -15.43 -5.30 20.21
CA ALA A 446 -15.30 -4.65 18.91
C ALA A 446 -14.75 -3.23 19.06
N GLY A 447 -13.74 -2.88 18.26
CA GLY A 447 -13.08 -1.59 18.31
C GLY A 447 -11.98 -1.44 19.37
N ARG A 448 -11.77 -2.39 20.29
CA ARG A 448 -10.67 -2.30 21.27
C ARG A 448 -9.29 -2.56 20.64
N ILE A 449 -9.19 -3.51 19.70
CA ILE A 449 -7.99 -3.67 18.87
C ILE A 449 -8.40 -3.65 17.40
N VAL A 450 -7.95 -2.61 16.70
CA VAL A 450 -8.20 -2.42 15.27
C VAL A 450 -6.92 -2.64 14.48
N PHE A 451 -6.96 -3.52 13.51
CA PHE A 451 -5.89 -3.72 12.55
C PHE A 451 -6.20 -2.94 11.27
N ALA A 452 -5.19 -2.28 10.70
CA ALA A 452 -5.31 -1.57 9.44
C ALA A 452 -4.05 -1.81 8.58
N THR A 453 -4.22 -2.35 7.38
CA THR A 453 -3.14 -2.50 6.39
C THR A 453 -3.64 -2.11 5.01
N ALA A 454 -2.79 -1.42 4.27
CA ALA A 454 -3.07 -1.08 2.88
C ALA A 454 -2.70 -2.27 1.99
N ALA A 455 -3.51 -3.32 2.07
CA ALA A 455 -3.43 -4.43 1.13
C ALA A 455 -4.11 -4.03 -0.18
N SER A 456 -3.51 -4.32 -1.33
CA SER A 456 -4.18 -4.03 -2.59
C SER A 456 -3.58 -4.79 -3.77
N SER A 457 -3.96 -6.06 -3.85
CA SER A 457 -3.74 -6.89 -5.03
C SER A 457 -4.73 -8.04 -5.00
N ARG A 458 -5.51 -8.21 -6.07
CA ARG A 458 -6.54 -9.25 -6.13
C ARG A 458 -5.94 -10.53 -6.68
N HIS A 459 -6.12 -11.64 -5.96
CA HIS A 459 -5.82 -12.98 -6.47
C HIS A 459 -7.13 -13.78 -6.41
N VAL A 460 -7.90 -13.82 -7.51
CA VAL A 460 -9.13 -14.62 -7.51
C VAL A 460 -8.78 -16.06 -7.84
N GLN A 461 -8.39 -16.84 -6.83
CA GLN A 461 -8.44 -18.29 -6.99
C GLN A 461 -9.89 -18.75 -7.14
N GLN A 462 -10.15 -19.65 -8.09
CA GLN A 462 -11.41 -20.39 -8.11
C GLN A 462 -11.62 -21.07 -6.75
N PRO A 463 -12.85 -21.08 -6.19
CA PRO A 463 -13.20 -22.16 -5.28
C PRO A 463 -13.04 -23.47 -6.06
N THR A 464 -12.03 -24.25 -5.71
CA THR A 464 -11.85 -25.60 -6.25
C THR A 464 -13.13 -26.37 -5.92
N GLY A 465 -13.82 -26.79 -6.98
CA GLY A 465 -14.96 -27.70 -7.00
C GLY A 465 -15.69 -27.94 -5.69
N VAL A 466 -16.92 -27.42 -5.59
CA VAL A 466 -17.96 -28.23 -4.96
C VAL A 466 -18.02 -29.51 -5.79
N ASP A 467 -17.56 -30.62 -5.21
CA ASP A 467 -17.75 -31.94 -5.78
C ASP A 467 -19.24 -32.15 -5.99
N ASP A 468 -19.70 -32.03 -7.24
CA ASP A 468 -21.01 -32.52 -7.70
C ASP A 468 -21.01 -34.06 -7.61
N SER A 469 -20.97 -34.58 -6.39
CA SER A 469 -21.33 -35.96 -6.07
C SER A 469 -22.82 -36.02 -5.74
N SER A 470 -23.67 -35.54 -6.66
CA SER A 470 -25.08 -35.89 -6.64
C SER A 470 -25.22 -37.36 -7.04
N THR A 471 -25.25 -38.22 -6.03
CA THR A 471 -25.68 -39.60 -6.14
C THR A 471 -27.10 -39.63 -6.69
N SER A 472 -27.24 -40.21 -7.88
CA SER A 472 -28.51 -40.61 -8.45
C SER A 472 -29.16 -41.64 -7.52
N THR A 473 -30.23 -41.24 -6.83
CA THR A 473 -31.18 -42.19 -6.23
C THR A 473 -32.57 -41.83 -6.71
N GLY A 474 -33.20 -42.78 -7.40
CA GLY A 474 -34.46 -42.60 -8.10
C GLY A 474 -35.67 -42.37 -7.19
N GLY A 475 -36.71 -41.80 -7.78
CA GLY A 475 -38.04 -41.68 -7.18
C GLY A 475 -39.04 -41.32 -8.27
N SER A 476 -39.98 -42.23 -8.50
CA SER A 476 -40.96 -42.24 -9.58
C SER A 476 -42.19 -41.36 -9.32
N SER A 477 -42.83 -40.99 -10.43
CA SER A 477 -44.28 -41.01 -10.67
C SER A 477 -45.17 -39.79 -10.39
N SER A 478 -46.01 -39.58 -11.41
CA SER A 478 -47.41 -39.11 -11.43
C SER A 478 -47.69 -37.63 -11.76
N ASP A 479 -48.04 -37.44 -13.03
CA ASP A 479 -49.31 -36.92 -13.55
C ASP A 479 -49.97 -35.69 -12.91
N GLY A 480 -50.21 -34.67 -13.75
CA GLY A 480 -51.11 -33.57 -13.45
C GLY A 480 -51.27 -32.58 -14.61
N LYS A 481 -52.16 -32.92 -15.55
CA LYS A 481 -52.59 -32.12 -16.72
C LYS A 481 -53.41 -30.87 -16.34
N ALA A 482 -53.50 -29.95 -17.32
CA ALA A 482 -54.53 -28.92 -17.57
C ALA A 482 -54.41 -27.60 -16.78
N ALA A 483 -54.89 -26.44 -17.23
CA ALA A 483 -55.20 -25.85 -18.54
C ALA A 483 -55.59 -24.37 -18.29
N SER A 484 -55.17 -23.48 -19.21
CA SER A 484 -55.82 -22.24 -19.68
C SER A 484 -57.03 -21.62 -18.94
N SER A 485 -56.99 -20.31 -18.68
CA SER A 485 -57.97 -19.26 -19.11
C SER A 485 -57.74 -18.00 -18.24
N ALA A 486 -57.36 -16.83 -18.78
CA ALA A 486 -58.07 -15.89 -19.63
C ALA A 486 -59.20 -15.08 -18.94
N SER A 487 -59.06 -13.76 -19.04
CA SER A 487 -60.05 -12.67 -18.90
C SER A 487 -60.59 -12.31 -17.51
N ASN A 488 -60.33 -11.06 -17.08
CA ASN A 488 -61.41 -10.08 -17.07
C ASN A 488 -60.94 -8.62 -16.98
N ALA A 489 -61.75 -7.77 -17.61
CA ALA A 489 -61.52 -6.39 -17.97
C ALA A 489 -61.73 -5.40 -16.81
N ALA A 490 -61.20 -4.19 -17.04
CA ALA A 490 -61.41 -2.95 -16.27
C ALA A 490 -62.90 -2.50 -16.30
N PRO A 491 -63.35 -1.47 -15.53
CA PRO A 491 -62.91 -0.08 -15.74
C PRO A 491 -62.90 0.87 -14.52
N ALA A 492 -62.39 2.08 -14.78
CA ALA A 492 -62.54 3.34 -14.04
C ALA A 492 -61.84 3.41 -12.66
N GLY A 493 -60.99 4.39 -12.36
CA GLY A 493 -60.90 5.76 -12.85
C GLY A 493 -60.96 6.66 -11.63
N GLN A 494 -59.81 7.07 -11.07
CA GLN A 494 -59.74 8.15 -10.10
C GLN A 494 -58.31 8.70 -9.99
N HIS A 495 -58.22 10.02 -10.12
CA HIS A 495 -57.04 10.86 -9.94
C HIS A 495 -56.41 10.67 -8.56
N SER A 496 -55.10 10.49 -8.50
CA SER A 496 -54.28 10.81 -7.32
C SER A 496 -52.82 11.06 -7.71
N ALA A 497 -52.25 12.06 -7.04
CA ALA A 497 -50.95 12.69 -7.24
C ALA A 497 -49.73 11.73 -7.18
N PRO A 498 -48.56 12.12 -7.70
CA PRO A 498 -47.36 11.27 -7.64
C PRO A 498 -46.83 11.22 -6.20
N SER A 499 -47.15 10.12 -5.51
CA SER A 499 -46.48 9.70 -4.29
C SER A 499 -45.12 9.11 -4.65
N ALA A 500 -44.06 9.71 -4.09
CA ALA A 500 -42.71 9.18 -4.12
C ALA A 500 -42.67 7.81 -3.44
N ALA A 501 -42.65 6.75 -4.24
CA ALA A 501 -42.37 5.41 -3.75
C ALA A 501 -40.85 5.28 -3.56
N GLN A 502 -40.43 5.31 -2.29
CA GLN A 502 -39.16 4.75 -1.86
C GLN A 502 -39.19 3.25 -2.11
N GLY A 503 -38.74 2.83 -3.29
CA GLY A 503 -38.31 1.46 -3.53
C GLY A 503 -36.98 1.27 -2.84
N THR A 504 -36.99 0.62 -1.68
CA THR A 504 -35.77 0.05 -1.09
C THR A 504 -35.39 -1.18 -1.89
N ASP A 505 -34.84 -0.97 -3.08
CA ASP A 505 -34.01 -1.98 -3.75
C ASP A 505 -32.74 -2.10 -2.92
N THR A 506 -32.70 -3.11 -2.04
CA THR A 506 -31.45 -3.65 -1.53
C THR A 506 -30.77 -4.33 -2.71
N GLY A 507 -30.15 -3.51 -3.57
CA GLY A 507 -29.33 -3.94 -4.69
C GLY A 507 -28.13 -4.69 -4.15
N ALA A 508 -28.27 -6.00 -3.97
CA ALA A 508 -27.13 -6.89 -3.98
C ALA A 508 -26.41 -6.64 -5.31
N SER A 509 -25.29 -5.93 -5.25
CA SER A 509 -24.40 -5.65 -6.37
C SER A 509 -23.98 -6.99 -6.99
N SER A 510 -24.75 -7.50 -7.94
CA SER A 510 -24.38 -8.67 -8.74
C SER A 510 -23.08 -8.31 -9.43
N GLN A 511 -21.97 -8.96 -9.04
CA GLN A 511 -20.69 -8.74 -9.71
C GLN A 511 -20.87 -8.99 -11.20
N PRO A 512 -20.28 -8.15 -12.07
CA PRO A 512 -20.38 -8.34 -13.50
C PRO A 512 -19.91 -9.75 -13.88
N SER A 513 -20.74 -10.50 -14.61
CA SER A 513 -20.48 -11.89 -14.99
C SER A 513 -19.17 -12.09 -15.76
N TRP A 514 -18.63 -11.04 -16.39
CA TRP A 514 -17.36 -11.07 -17.12
C TRP A 514 -16.11 -11.21 -16.23
N LEU A 515 -16.20 -10.95 -14.92
CA LEU A 515 -15.16 -11.32 -13.95
C LEU A 515 -15.03 -12.85 -13.79
N SER A 516 -15.90 -13.63 -14.46
CA SER A 516 -15.82 -15.08 -14.48
C SER A 516 -14.80 -15.65 -15.47
N GLY A 517 -14.17 -14.79 -16.29
CA GLY A 517 -13.26 -15.18 -17.36
C GLY A 517 -11.77 -15.21 -16.98
N PRO A 518 -10.87 -15.23 -17.98
CA PRO A 518 -9.43 -15.45 -17.80
C PRO A 518 -8.69 -14.30 -17.07
N LEU A 519 -9.37 -13.22 -16.69
CA LEU A 519 -8.83 -12.14 -15.87
C LEU A 519 -8.74 -12.48 -14.36
N ARG A 520 -9.20 -13.68 -13.94
CA ARG A 520 -9.27 -14.08 -12.52
C ARG A 520 -7.91 -14.12 -11.81
N ASP A 521 -6.86 -14.52 -12.52
CA ASP A 521 -5.51 -14.70 -11.95
C ASP A 521 -4.58 -13.49 -12.15
N VAL A 522 -5.13 -12.39 -12.67
CA VAL A 522 -4.32 -11.20 -12.93
C VAL A 522 -4.14 -10.40 -11.65
N VAL A 523 -2.92 -10.44 -11.11
CA VAL A 523 -2.54 -9.65 -9.94
C VAL A 523 -2.05 -8.26 -10.38
N LEU A 524 -2.93 -7.27 -10.30
CA LEU A 524 -2.53 -5.87 -10.35
C LEU A 524 -2.21 -5.38 -8.93
N VAL A 525 -0.92 -5.16 -8.66
CA VAL A 525 -0.49 -4.53 -7.42
C VAL A 525 -0.84 -3.05 -7.50
N THR A 526 -1.83 -2.64 -6.71
CA THR A 526 -2.04 -1.23 -6.40
C THR A 526 -1.08 -0.87 -5.28
N ASP A 527 -0.57 0.35 -5.31
CA ASP A 527 0.29 0.81 -4.25
C ASP A 527 -0.54 1.17 -3.01
N GLY A 528 -0.54 0.30 -1.99
CA GLY A 528 -1.28 0.53 -0.76
C GLY A 528 -0.95 1.87 -0.07
N TYR A 529 0.24 2.42 -0.30
CA TYR A 529 0.61 3.75 0.20
C TYR A 529 -0.37 4.83 -0.27
N SER A 530 -0.84 4.73 -1.52
CA SER A 530 -1.77 5.68 -2.11
C SER A 530 -3.10 5.77 -1.35
N LEU A 531 -3.53 4.71 -0.67
CA LEU A 531 -4.81 4.62 0.06
C LEU A 531 -4.70 5.05 1.54
N SER A 532 -3.49 5.32 2.03
CA SER A 532 -3.22 5.41 3.46
C SER A 532 -4.06 6.46 4.24
N PRO A 533 -4.30 7.68 3.75
CA PRO A 533 -5.13 8.66 4.47
C PRO A 533 -6.60 8.24 4.61
N LEU A 534 -7.17 7.61 3.58
CA LEU A 534 -8.56 7.16 3.65
C LEU A 534 -8.70 5.95 4.57
N LEU A 535 -7.78 4.99 4.47
CA LEU A 535 -7.74 3.84 5.38
C LEU A 535 -7.52 4.28 6.84
N ALA A 536 -6.75 5.35 7.07
CA ALA A 536 -6.61 5.95 8.38
C ALA A 536 -7.93 6.50 8.93
N LYS A 537 -8.71 7.18 8.08
CA LYS A 537 -10.04 7.67 8.45
C LYS A 537 -10.97 6.51 8.82
N ILE A 538 -11.05 5.49 7.96
CA ILE A 538 -11.86 4.28 8.20
C ILE A 538 -11.44 3.61 9.52
N ALA A 539 -10.15 3.38 9.73
CA ALA A 539 -9.65 2.78 10.97
C ALA A 539 -9.99 3.64 12.21
N THR A 540 -9.93 4.96 12.07
CA THR A 540 -10.34 5.90 13.13
C THR A 540 -11.85 5.80 13.42
N ASP A 541 -12.69 5.68 12.40
CA ASP A 541 -14.13 5.46 12.55
C ASP A 541 -14.40 4.17 13.33
N VAL A 542 -13.75 3.07 12.96
CA VAL A 542 -13.88 1.78 13.65
C VAL A 542 -13.45 1.88 15.11
N VAL A 543 -12.29 2.49 15.41
CA VAL A 543 -11.82 2.69 16.79
C VAL A 543 -12.81 3.53 17.61
N THR A 544 -13.40 4.56 17.02
CA THR A 544 -14.29 5.48 17.74
C THR A 544 -15.75 5.03 17.80
N GLY A 545 -16.07 3.83 17.31
CA GLY A 545 -17.46 3.34 17.20
C GLY A 545 -18.32 4.18 16.25
N GLY A 546 -17.67 4.96 15.37
CA GLY A 546 -18.35 5.73 14.34
C GLY A 546 -18.99 4.79 13.31
N ARG A 547 -20.16 5.17 12.79
CA ARG A 547 -20.70 4.49 11.61
C ARG A 547 -19.75 4.74 10.45
N ILE A 548 -19.30 3.67 9.79
CA ILE A 548 -18.58 3.75 8.52
C ILE A 548 -19.59 4.29 7.49
N SER A 549 -19.71 5.61 7.40
CA SER A 549 -20.79 6.27 6.65
C SER A 549 -20.48 6.45 5.17
N GLU A 550 -19.22 6.29 4.78
CA GLU A 550 -18.75 6.66 3.43
C GLU A 550 -18.31 5.48 2.58
N ALA A 551 -18.16 4.29 3.15
CA ALA A 551 -17.70 3.14 2.41
C ALA A 551 -18.53 1.91 2.77
N ASP A 552 -18.83 1.08 1.76
CA ASP A 552 -19.63 -0.13 1.87
C ASP A 552 -19.06 -1.00 3.01
N PRO A 553 -19.71 -1.01 4.20
CA PRO A 553 -19.14 -1.66 5.37
C PRO A 553 -18.99 -3.15 5.13
N SER A 554 -19.78 -3.75 4.23
CA SER A 554 -19.67 -5.15 3.84
C SER A 554 -18.37 -5.48 3.09
N ARG A 555 -17.71 -4.48 2.48
CA ARG A 555 -16.45 -4.64 1.73
C ARG A 555 -15.21 -4.18 2.49
N LEU A 556 -15.39 -3.31 3.49
CA LEU A 556 -14.30 -2.80 4.33
C LEU A 556 -14.22 -3.45 5.70
N GLU A 557 -15.28 -4.12 6.15
CA GLU A 557 -15.08 -5.22 7.07
C GLU A 557 -14.17 -6.19 6.34
N VAL A 558 -12.88 -6.19 6.70
CA VAL A 558 -12.07 -7.38 6.45
C VAL A 558 -12.87 -8.53 6.96
N SER A 559 -13.43 -9.29 6.02
CA SER A 559 -13.46 -10.73 6.01
C SER A 559 -13.25 -11.27 7.43
N ARG A 560 -14.29 -11.20 8.29
CA ARG A 560 -14.28 -11.90 9.58
C ARG A 560 -13.84 -13.36 9.38
N SER A 561 -14.14 -13.92 8.20
CA SER A 561 -13.66 -15.19 7.68
C SER A 561 -12.14 -15.33 7.58
N CYS A 562 -11.38 -14.28 7.26
CA CYS A 562 -9.92 -14.33 7.18
C CYS A 562 -9.24 -14.13 8.55
N LEU A 563 -9.91 -13.51 9.53
CA LEU A 563 -9.35 -13.25 10.86
C LEU A 563 -9.61 -14.44 11.80
N ALA A 564 -8.58 -15.24 12.04
CA ALA A 564 -8.62 -16.29 13.04
C ALA A 564 -7.91 -15.86 14.33
N ALA A 565 -8.42 -16.28 15.48
CA ALA A 565 -7.68 -16.21 16.72
C ALA A 565 -6.49 -17.19 16.65
N ALA A 566 -5.29 -16.69 16.92
CA ALA A 566 -4.09 -17.48 17.07
C ALA A 566 -3.75 -17.57 18.55
N THR A 567 -4.17 -18.67 19.19
CA THR A 567 -3.77 -18.96 20.57
C THR A 567 -2.35 -19.48 20.57
N VAL A 568 -1.39 -18.69 21.06
CA VAL A 568 -0.11 -19.22 21.53
C VAL A 568 -0.36 -19.80 22.92
N GLU A 569 -0.78 -21.07 22.98
CA GLU A 569 -1.07 -21.74 24.25
C GLU A 569 0.16 -21.73 25.18
N GLY A 570 -0.03 -21.26 26.41
CA GLY A 570 0.92 -21.47 27.51
C GLY A 570 2.07 -20.48 27.66
N SER A 571 2.16 -19.40 26.86
CA SER A 571 3.19 -18.36 27.05
C SER A 571 2.62 -17.08 27.67
N ASP A 572 3.28 -16.51 28.68
CA ASP A 572 2.94 -15.16 29.17
C ASP A 572 3.09 -14.19 27.99
N PRO A 573 2.08 -13.36 27.67
CA PRO A 573 2.17 -12.37 26.59
C PRO A 573 3.37 -11.42 26.71
N TRP A 574 3.97 -11.28 27.91
CA TRP A 574 5.25 -10.60 28.09
C TRP A 574 6.45 -11.32 27.47
N ASP A 575 6.53 -12.64 27.64
CA ASP A 575 7.69 -13.44 27.24
C ASP A 575 7.54 -13.96 25.80
N GLY A 576 6.32 -14.32 25.40
CA GLY A 576 6.00 -14.80 24.05
C GLY A 576 6.25 -13.75 22.96
N LEU A 577 6.10 -12.46 23.27
CA LEU A 577 6.34 -11.38 22.30
C LEU A 577 7.80 -11.37 21.82
N SER A 578 8.76 -11.60 22.73
CA SER A 578 10.18 -11.57 22.40
C SER A 578 10.60 -12.69 21.43
N LEU A 579 9.99 -13.87 21.57
CA LEU A 579 10.20 -15.02 20.67
C LEU A 579 9.61 -14.77 19.28
N LEU A 580 8.43 -14.17 19.21
CA LEU A 580 7.80 -13.78 17.95
C LEU A 580 8.56 -12.65 17.26
N GLN A 581 9.06 -11.69 18.03
CA GLN A 581 9.83 -10.54 17.53
C GLN A 581 11.19 -10.94 16.96
N SER A 582 11.84 -11.94 17.56
CA SER A 582 13.18 -12.40 17.17
C SER A 582 13.18 -13.38 16.00
N GLY A 583 12.02 -13.92 15.62
CA GLY A 583 11.93 -14.98 14.63
C GLY A 583 12.12 -16.38 15.22
N ALA A 584 12.51 -16.49 16.50
CA ALA A 584 12.79 -17.78 17.15
C ALA A 584 11.58 -18.72 17.18
N ALA A 585 10.36 -18.16 17.22
CA ALA A 585 9.13 -18.94 17.10
C ALA A 585 8.95 -19.60 15.71
N TYR A 586 9.56 -19.03 14.67
CA TYR A 586 9.43 -19.51 13.28
C TYR A 586 10.52 -20.51 12.90
N ALA A 587 11.70 -20.42 13.52
CA ALA A 587 12.78 -21.39 13.30
C ALA A 587 12.36 -22.83 13.63
N LYS A 588 11.54 -23.03 14.67
CA LYS A 588 11.05 -24.36 15.06
C LYS A 588 10.06 -24.96 14.06
N THR A 589 9.21 -24.13 13.46
CA THR A 589 8.24 -24.60 12.47
C THR A 589 8.92 -25.03 11.17
N ASP A 590 10.05 -24.41 10.82
CA ASP A 590 10.85 -24.83 9.66
C ASP A 590 11.56 -26.17 9.91
N GLU A 591 12.05 -26.42 11.13
CA GLU A 591 12.56 -27.73 11.53
C GLU A 591 11.47 -28.80 11.45
N GLU A 592 10.28 -28.55 11.99
CA GLU A 592 9.15 -29.50 11.92
C GLU A 592 8.66 -29.71 10.47
N ALA A 593 8.62 -28.66 9.65
CA ALA A 593 8.27 -28.74 8.24
C ALA A 593 9.32 -29.53 7.44
N GLN A 594 10.61 -29.32 7.74
CA GLN A 594 11.72 -30.05 7.16
C GLN A 594 11.71 -31.52 7.59
N GLU A 595 11.49 -31.82 8.87
CA GLU A 595 11.31 -33.17 9.38
C GLU A 595 10.11 -33.86 8.73
N ARG A 596 8.98 -33.15 8.54
CA ARG A 596 7.81 -33.67 7.82
C ARG A 596 8.12 -33.94 6.34
N LYS A 597 8.86 -33.06 5.67
CA LYS A 597 9.31 -33.24 4.28
C LYS A 597 10.24 -34.45 4.17
N GLU A 598 11.18 -34.61 5.10
CA GLU A 598 12.08 -35.75 5.19
C GLU A 598 11.33 -37.05 5.51
N ALA A 599 10.34 -37.02 6.40
CA ALA A 599 9.48 -38.15 6.71
C ALA A 599 8.61 -38.56 5.51
N LEU A 600 8.06 -37.61 4.76
CA LEU A 600 7.33 -37.88 3.51
C LEU A 600 8.26 -38.47 2.44
N ALA A 601 9.46 -37.90 2.27
CA ALA A 601 10.47 -38.43 1.34
C ALA A 601 10.91 -39.84 1.74
N LYS A 602 11.08 -40.11 3.04
CA LYS A 602 11.40 -41.44 3.58
C LYS A 602 10.25 -42.43 3.40
N GLY A 603 9.01 -42.00 3.62
CA GLY A 603 7.80 -42.79 3.36
C GLY A 603 7.66 -43.16 1.89
N ALA A 604 7.90 -42.20 0.98
CA ALA A 604 7.89 -42.45 -0.46
C ALA A 604 8.94 -43.50 -0.88
N ARG A 605 10.14 -43.47 -0.27
CA ARG A 605 11.17 -44.51 -0.49
C ARG A 605 10.75 -45.90 0.01
N LEU A 606 10.00 -45.97 1.11
CA LEU A 606 9.55 -47.24 1.69
C LEU A 606 8.41 -47.90 0.90
N VAL A 607 7.60 -47.10 0.19
CA VAL A 607 6.46 -47.60 -0.61
C VAL A 607 6.89 -48.13 -1.99
N GLY A 608 8.19 -48.06 -2.32
CA GLY A 608 8.73 -48.71 -3.53
C GLY A 608 8.24 -48.09 -4.84
N GLY A 609 7.77 -46.83 -4.82
CA GLY A 609 7.53 -46.08 -6.05
C GLY A 609 8.87 -45.81 -6.74
N GLU A 610 9.00 -46.17 -8.01
CA GLU A 610 10.11 -45.78 -8.87
C GLU A 610 10.14 -44.25 -8.99
N VAL A 611 10.79 -43.59 -8.04
CA VAL A 611 10.99 -42.12 -7.99
C VAL A 611 12.29 -41.70 -8.69
N ASP A 612 13.09 -42.66 -9.14
CA ASP A 612 14.41 -42.38 -9.73
C ASP A 612 14.33 -41.61 -11.05
N GLU A 613 13.21 -41.63 -11.78
CA GLU A 613 13.08 -40.88 -13.03
C GLU A 613 12.75 -39.39 -12.79
N VAL A 614 11.90 -39.09 -11.80
CA VAL A 614 11.51 -37.70 -11.45
C VAL A 614 12.59 -36.98 -10.64
N ALA A 615 13.29 -37.69 -9.75
CA ALA A 615 14.37 -37.10 -8.97
C ALA A 615 15.61 -36.80 -9.84
N ARG A 616 15.87 -37.61 -10.86
CA ARG A 616 17.01 -37.40 -11.76
C ARG A 616 16.78 -36.22 -12.70
N GLU A 617 15.55 -35.99 -13.14
CA GLU A 617 15.18 -34.82 -13.95
C GLU A 617 15.25 -33.50 -13.17
N ALA A 618 14.97 -33.53 -11.85
CA ALA A 618 15.14 -32.38 -10.96
C ALA A 618 16.61 -32.06 -10.67
N THR A 619 17.47 -33.07 -10.56
CA THR A 619 18.89 -32.89 -10.21
C THR A 619 19.75 -32.46 -11.40
N GLU A 620 19.39 -32.81 -12.64
CA GLU A 620 20.11 -32.37 -13.84
C GLU A 620 19.84 -30.89 -14.21
N ARG A 621 18.77 -30.26 -13.68
CA ARG A 621 18.50 -28.82 -13.88
C ARG A 621 19.23 -27.90 -12.89
N GLU A 622 19.65 -28.41 -11.75
CA GLU A 622 20.42 -27.64 -10.77
C GLU A 622 21.92 -27.97 -10.89
N GLY A 623 22.60 -27.27 -11.81
CA GLY A 623 24.04 -27.39 -11.98
C GLY A 623 24.84 -27.08 -10.69
N PRO A 624 26.02 -27.67 -10.50
CA PRO A 624 26.72 -27.66 -9.23
C PRO A 624 27.22 -26.26 -8.85
N LEU A 625 26.71 -25.75 -7.73
CA LEU A 625 27.25 -24.61 -6.98
C LEU A 625 28.71 -24.86 -6.62
N ARG A 626 29.63 -24.21 -7.33
CA ARG A 626 31.05 -24.17 -6.98
C ARG A 626 31.22 -23.44 -5.64
N LYS A 627 31.60 -24.17 -4.60
CA LYS A 627 32.12 -23.61 -3.35
C LYS A 627 33.44 -22.88 -3.66
N PHE A 628 33.42 -21.55 -3.58
CA PHE A 628 34.64 -20.75 -3.50
C PHE A 628 35.12 -20.70 -2.05
N THR A 629 36.24 -21.35 -1.78
CA THR A 629 37.00 -21.19 -0.53
C THR A 629 37.87 -19.94 -0.68
N PHE A 630 37.64 -18.91 0.14
CA PHE A 630 38.54 -17.76 0.20
C PHE A 630 39.79 -18.11 1.01
N MET A 631 40.96 -17.83 0.41
CA MET A 631 42.22 -17.57 1.10
C MET A 631 42.46 -16.05 1.12
#